data_AF-A0A968RTH1-F1
#
_entry.id   AF-A0A968RTH1-F1
#
_cell.length_a   1.000
_cell.length_b   1.000
_cell.length_c   1.000
_cell.angle_alpha   90.00
_cell.angle_beta   90.00
_cell.angle_gamma   90.00
#
_symmetry.space_group_name_H-M   'P 1'
#
loop_
_entity.id
_entity.type
_entity.pdbx_description
1 polymer ?
#
loop_
_entity_poly.entity_id
_entity_poly.type
_entity_poly.pdbx_seq_one_letter_code
_entity_poly.pdbx_strand_id
1 'polypeptide(L)' 'MPKRTSINDVKEMEHLNDLDHIVKDKRNEKRADAKKKRRDRHYVKVLIKQQLKHGADEMQDED' A
#
# COMPACT_ATOMS: atom_id res chain seq x y z
N MET A 1 7.77 3.80 -18.26
CA MET A 1 6.61 4.25 -17.43
C MET A 1 7.01 4.14 -15.97
N PRO A 2 6.65 5.09 -15.09
CA PRO A 2 6.91 4.95 -13.67
C PRO A 2 6.20 3.68 -13.14
N LYS A 3 6.82 2.99 -12.17
CA LYS A 3 6.19 1.86 -11.49
C LYS A 3 5.32 2.40 -10.35
N ARG A 4 4.18 1.73 -10.11
CA ARG A 4 3.38 1.97 -8.90
C ARG A 4 3.91 1.08 -7.79
N THR A 5 3.75 1.50 -6.54
CA THR A 5 3.97 0.62 -5.39
C THR A 5 3.08 -0.61 -5.51
N SER A 6 3.70 -1.76 -5.46
CA SER A 6 3.03 -3.06 -5.40
C SER A 6 2.71 -3.39 -3.95
N ILE A 7 1.67 -4.19 -3.75
CA ILE A 7 1.37 -4.77 -2.44
C ILE A 7 2.55 -5.63 -1.96
N ASN A 8 3.16 -6.38 -2.87
CA ASN A 8 4.31 -7.24 -2.57
C ASN A 8 5.59 -6.46 -2.19
N ASP A 9 5.59 -5.13 -2.37
CA ASP A 9 6.72 -4.27 -1.95
C ASP A 9 6.67 -3.96 -0.45
N VAL A 10 5.50 -4.12 0.20
CA VAL A 10 5.32 -3.94 1.64
C VAL A 10 5.23 -5.34 2.24
N LYS A 11 6.33 -5.81 2.83
CA LYS A 11 6.42 -7.14 3.44
C LYS A 11 6.39 -7.09 4.96
N GLU A 12 7.05 -6.11 5.56
CA GLU A 12 7.12 -6.00 7.01
C GLU A 12 6.18 -4.92 7.54
N MET A 13 5.62 -5.16 8.72
CA MET A 13 4.67 -4.25 9.37
C MET A 13 5.27 -2.88 9.69
N GLU A 14 6.60 -2.78 9.86
CA GLU A 14 7.29 -1.51 10.11
C GLU A 14 7.14 -0.52 8.94
N HIS A 15 7.03 -1.02 7.72
CA HIS A 15 6.79 -0.21 6.53
C HIS A 15 5.40 0.45 6.54
N LEU A 16 4.48 0.03 7.42
CA LEU A 16 3.16 0.65 7.55
C LEU A 16 3.25 2.08 8.10
N ASN A 17 4.26 2.40 8.89
CA ASN A 17 4.46 3.75 9.43
C ASN A 17 4.84 4.77 8.34
N ASP A 18 5.47 4.31 7.26
CA ASP A 18 5.98 5.16 6.17
C ASP A 18 5.14 5.05 4.88
N LEU A 19 3.89 4.57 4.98
CA LEU A 19 3.03 4.33 3.81
C LEU A 19 2.85 5.57 2.92
N ASP A 20 2.78 6.76 3.48
CA ASP A 20 2.65 8.01 2.70
C ASP A 20 3.90 8.28 1.82
N HIS A 21 5.08 7.78 2.20
CA HIS A 21 6.32 7.92 1.45
C HIS A 21 6.55 6.75 0.49
N ILE A 22 6.03 5.57 0.84
CA ILE A 22 6.15 4.34 0.05
C ILE A 22 5.13 4.31 -1.09
N VAL A 23 3.93 4.85 -0.89
CA VAL A 23 2.86 4.88 -1.90
C VAL A 23 3.20 5.85 -3.04
N LYS A 24 3.57 5.28 -4.19
CA LYS A 24 3.84 5.96 -5.44
C LYS A 24 2.84 5.51 -6.47
N ASP A 25 2.02 6.43 -6.98
CA ASP A 25 1.20 6.17 -8.16
C ASP A 25 1.92 6.70 -9.41
N LYS A 26 2.11 5.80 -10.39
CA LYS A 26 2.75 6.11 -11.68
C LYS A 26 2.07 7.20 -12.51
N ARG A 27 0.87 7.62 -12.14
CA ARG A 27 0.11 8.69 -12.80
C ARG A 27 0.07 9.99 -11.98
N ASN A 28 0.78 10.08 -10.86
CA ASN A 28 0.71 11.26 -9.99
C ASN A 28 1.04 12.57 -10.71
N GLU A 29 2.00 12.56 -11.64
CA GLU A 29 2.34 13.72 -12.47
C GLU A 29 1.23 14.16 -13.43
N LYS A 30 0.27 13.28 -13.73
CA LYS A 30 -0.83 13.54 -14.68
C LYS A 30 -2.19 13.72 -14.00
N ARG A 31 -2.23 13.79 -12.67
CA ARG A 31 -3.49 13.93 -11.92
C ARG A 31 -3.56 15.26 -11.19
N ALA A 32 -4.76 15.82 -11.14
CA ALA A 32 -5.09 16.89 -10.22
C ALA A 32 -4.91 16.46 -8.75
N ASP A 33 -4.52 17.41 -7.89
CA ASP A 33 -4.12 17.16 -6.50
C ASP A 33 -5.17 16.45 -5.66
N ALA A 34 -6.44 16.82 -5.80
CA ALA A 34 -7.53 16.17 -5.07
C ALA A 34 -7.64 14.67 -5.42
N LYS A 35 -7.43 14.32 -6.70
CA LYS A 35 -7.49 12.95 -7.20
C LYS A 35 -6.25 12.15 -6.81
N LYS A 36 -5.09 12.81 -6.71
CA LYS A 36 -3.85 12.27 -6.12
C LYS A 36 -4.08 11.88 -4.66
N LYS A 37 -4.46 12.84 -3.81
CA LYS A 37 -4.74 12.60 -2.37
C LYS A 37 -5.77 11.49 -2.12
N ARG A 38 -6.88 11.46 -2.89
CA ARG A 38 -7.89 10.37 -2.76
C ARG A 38 -7.26 9.01 -3.09
N ARG A 39 -6.42 8.96 -4.11
CA ARG A 39 -5.81 7.71 -4.59
C ARG A 39 -4.73 7.21 -3.64
N ASP A 40 -3.92 8.11 -3.09
CA ASP A 40 -2.89 7.77 -2.11
C ASP A 40 -3.56 7.14 -0.87
N ARG A 41 -4.62 7.77 -0.32
CA ARG A 41 -5.42 7.18 0.77
C ARG A 41 -6.02 5.81 0.43
N HIS A 42 -6.44 5.62 -0.82
CA HIS A 42 -6.95 4.32 -1.26
C HIS A 42 -5.86 3.25 -1.24
N TYR A 43 -4.65 3.57 -1.70
CA TYR A 43 -3.53 2.65 -1.67
C TYR A 43 -3.10 2.32 -0.24
N VAL A 44 -3.00 3.32 0.65
CA VAL A 44 -2.73 3.11 2.08
C VAL A 44 -3.73 2.12 2.69
N LYS A 45 -5.03 2.34 2.45
CA LYS A 45 -6.09 1.43 2.94
C LYS A 45 -5.97 0.00 2.38
N VAL A 46 -5.65 -0.12 1.10
CA VAL A 46 -5.48 -1.44 0.46
C VAL A 46 -4.27 -2.17 1.05
N LEU A 47 -3.14 -1.48 1.20
CA LEU A 47 -1.90 -2.05 1.74
C LEU A 47 -2.08 -2.57 3.17
N ILE A 48 -2.66 -1.75 4.07
CA ILE A 48 -2.96 -2.17 5.45
C ILE A 48 -3.89 -3.40 5.44
N LYS A 49 -4.96 -3.37 4.64
CA LYS A 49 -5.90 -4.49 4.57
C LYS A 49 -5.22 -5.78 4.11
N GLN A 50 -4.27 -5.67 3.19
CA GLN A 50 -3.55 -6.83 2.66
C GLN A 50 -2.54 -7.37 3.66
N GLN A 51 -1.82 -6.50 4.36
CA GLN A 51 -0.88 -6.91 5.41
C GLN A 51 -1.60 -7.62 6.56
N LEU A 52 -2.75 -7.08 7.00
CA LEU A 52 -3.59 -7.72 8.02
C LEU A 52 -4.11 -9.09 7.57
N LYS A 53 -4.43 -9.24 6.28
CA LYS A 53 -4.85 -10.53 5.73
C LYS A 53 -3.69 -11.53 5.70
N HIS A 54 -2.52 -11.11 5.23
CA HIS A 54 -1.34 -11.97 5.20
C HIS A 54 -0.93 -12.44 6.60
N GLY A 55 -0.88 -11.55 7.59
CA GLY A 55 -0.57 -11.94 8.98
C GLY A 55 -1.65 -12.81 9.64
N ALA A 56 -2.91 -12.74 9.17
CA ALA A 56 -3.98 -13.60 9.66
C ALA A 56 -4.01 -14.98 8.99
N ASP A 57 -3.56 -15.09 7.73
CA ASP A 57 -3.38 -16.37 7.05
C ASP A 57 -2.15 -17.11 7.64
N GLU A 58 -1.04 -16.41 7.92
CA GLU A 58 0.16 -17.00 8.55
C GLU A 58 -0.08 -17.57 9.97
N MET A 59 -1.06 -17.05 10.72
CA MET A 59 -1.44 -17.58 12.04
C MET A 59 -2.39 -18.79 11.98
N GLN A 60 -2.97 -19.12 10.82
CA GLN A 60 -3.90 -20.27 10.68
C GLN A 60 -3.19 -21.56 10.28
N ASP A 61 -1.92 -21.49 9.86
CA ASP A 61 -1.11 -22.65 9.48
C ASP A 61 -0.29 -23.24 10.66
N GLU A 62 -0.47 -22.74 11.89
CA GLU A 62 0.20 -23.23 13.11
C GLU A 62 -0.67 -24.15 14.01
N ASP A 63 -1.84 -24.60 13.55
CA ASP A 63 -2.73 -25.53 14.29
C ASP A 63 -2.70 -26.98 13.78
#